data_AF-A0A3E1BKY1-F1
#
_entry.id   AF-A0A3E1BKY1-F1
#
_cell.length_a   1.000
_cell.length_b   1.000
_cell.length_c   1.000
_cell.angle_alpha   90.00
_cell.angle_beta   90.00
_cell.angle_gamma   90.00
#
_symmetry.space_group_name_H-M   'P 1'
#
loop_
_entity.id
_entity.type
_entity.pdbx_description
1 polymer ?
#
loop_
_entity_poly.entity_id
_entity_poly.type
_entity_poly.pdbx_seq_one_letter_code
_entity_poly.pdbx_strand_id
1 'polypeptide(L)' 'MLAEPHTPLEFSPVDAAMAWHGGDPRATIDALLRDRERLCEQLAIARACISKGYTRGWQPGGAFGG' A
#
# COMPACT_ATOMS: atom_id res chain seq x y z
N MET A 1 -18.19 -3.83 -19.81
CA MET A 1 -17.35 -2.69 -19.40
C MET A 1 -15.93 -3.22 -19.36
N LEU A 2 -15.22 -3.11 -20.49
CA LEU A 2 -13.90 -3.71 -20.66
C LEU A 2 -12.90 -2.84 -19.90
N ALA A 3 -12.01 -3.47 -19.14
CA ALA A 3 -10.84 -2.78 -18.60
C ALA A 3 -10.07 -2.22 -19.79
N GLU A 4 -9.98 -0.89 -19.87
CA GLU A 4 -9.20 -0.20 -20.89
C GLU A 4 -7.78 -0.77 -20.88
N PRO A 5 -7.22 -1.21 -22.02
CA PRO A 5 -5.81 -1.51 -22.10
C PRO A 5 -5.07 -0.18 -21.92
N HIS A 6 -4.47 0.01 -20.75
CA HIS A 6 -3.53 1.11 -20.56
C HIS A 6 -2.35 0.86 -21.51
N THR A 7 -2.29 1.58 -22.63
CA THR A 7 -1.06 1.65 -23.41
C THR A 7 -0.38 2.97 -23.06
N PRO A 8 0.44 3.05 -21.99
CA PRO A 8 1.41 4.11 -21.93
C PRO A 8 2.60 3.67 -22.79
N LEU A 9 3.29 4.62 -23.40
CA LEU A 9 4.72 4.45 -23.64
C LEU A 9 5.32 4.04 -22.29
N GLU A 10 5.75 2.78 -22.18
CA GLU A 10 6.01 2.11 -20.90
C GLU A 10 7.24 2.66 -20.18
N PHE A 11 7.12 3.81 -19.55
CA PHE A 11 8.01 4.14 -18.44
C PHE A 11 7.69 3.17 -17.32
N SER A 12 8.69 2.42 -16.86
CA SER A 12 8.48 1.55 -15.72
C SER A 12 8.05 2.41 -14.51
N PRO A 13 7.27 1.88 -13.57
CA PRO A 13 6.96 2.60 -12.34
C PRO A 13 8.21 3.08 -11.60
N VAL A 14 9.33 2.37 -11.78
CA VAL A 14 10.65 2.75 -11.26
C VAL A 14 11.17 4.00 -11.98
N ASP A 15 11.08 4.06 -13.31
CA ASP A 15 11.51 5.23 -14.09
C ASP A 15 10.67 6.47 -13.76
N ALA A 16 9.37 6.29 -13.57
CA ALA A 16 8.48 7.37 -13.13
C ALA A 16 8.86 7.88 -11.73
N ALA A 17 9.13 6.98 -10.78
CA ALA A 17 9.56 7.33 -9.43
C ALA A 17 10.97 7.96 -9.41
N MET A 18 11.89 7.48 -10.26
CA MET A 18 13.21 8.07 -10.43
C MET A 18 13.12 9.48 -11.03
N ALA A 19 12.27 9.71 -12.04
CA ALA A 19 12.09 11.02 -12.66
C ALA A 19 11.64 12.10 -11.66
N TRP A 20 10.81 11.73 -10.66
CA TRP A 20 10.38 12.66 -9.60
C TRP A 20 11.53 13.13 -8.71
N HIS A 21 12.58 12.32 -8.58
CA HIS A 21 13.79 12.64 -7.82
C HIS A 21 14.97 13.03 -8.72
N GLY A 22 14.69 13.50 -9.94
CA GLY A 22 15.73 13.92 -10.88
C GLY A 22 16.65 12.79 -11.35
N GLY A 23 16.19 11.54 -11.26
CA GLY A 23 16.96 10.36 -11.60
C GLY A 23 17.90 9.86 -10.50
N ASP A 24 17.86 10.43 -9.27
CA ASP A 24 18.68 9.94 -8.16
C ASP A 24 18.02 8.72 -7.49
N PRO A 25 18.57 7.50 -7.68
CA PRO A 25 18.00 6.29 -7.11
C PRO A 25 18.06 6.29 -5.58
N ARG A 26 19.03 6.94 -4.95
CA ARG A 26 19.12 7.00 -3.48
C ARG A 26 18.01 7.88 -2.90
N ALA A 27 17.76 9.03 -3.52
CA ALA A 27 16.67 9.91 -3.12
C ALA A 27 15.30 9.24 -3.33
N THR A 28 15.11 8.52 -4.44
CA THR A 28 13.89 7.73 -4.67
C THR A 28 13.70 6.63 -3.63
N ILE A 29 14.74 5.86 -3.31
CA ILE A 29 14.65 4.78 -2.31
C ILE A 29 14.38 5.36 -0.91
N ASP A 30 15.05 6.46 -0.53
CA ASP A 30 14.80 7.12 0.76
C ASP A 30 13.35 7.60 0.88
N ALA A 31 12.81 8.21 -0.18
CA ALA A 31 11.41 8.63 -0.23
C ALA A 31 10.44 7.45 -0.10
N LEU A 32 10.70 6.34 -0.81
CA LEU A 32 9.86 5.14 -0.72
C LEU A 32 9.91 4.49 0.67
N LEU A 33 11.07 4.48 1.32
CA LEU A 33 11.20 3.96 2.69
C LEU A 33 10.41 4.81 3.69
N ARG A 34 10.50 6.14 3.58
CA ARG A 34 9.68 7.06 4.40
C ARG A 34 8.19 6.86 4.17
N ASP A 35 7.78 6.69 2.92
CA ASP A 35 6.38 6.43 2.60
C ASP A 35 5.91 5.08 3.16
N ARG A 36 6.76 4.06 3.12
CA ARG A 36 6.47 2.76 3.75
C ARG A 36 6.27 2.91 5.26
N GLU A 37 7.16 3.62 5.94
CA GLU A 37 7.05 3.87 7.38
C GLU A 37 5.75 4.59 7.72
N ARG A 38 5.43 5.65 6.96
CA ARG A 38 4.19 6.41 7.07
C ARG A 38 2.95 5.53 6.85
N LEU A 39 2.99 4.60 5.89
CA LEU A 39 1.90 3.64 5.66
C LEU A 39 1.77 2.65 6.81
N CYS A 40 2.87 2.14 7.34
CA CYS A 40 2.86 1.26 8.51
C CYS A 40 2.29 1.98 9.75
N GLU A 41 2.65 3.25 9.95
CA GLU A 41 2.11 4.07 11.03
C GLU A 41 0.61 4.31 10.85
N GLN A 42 0.16 4.70 9.65
CA GLN A 42 -1.26 4.86 9.35
C GLN A 42 -2.05 3.56 9.57
N LEU A 43 -1.47 2.41 9.19
CA LEU A 43 -2.09 1.11 9.45
C LEU A 43 -2.14 0.78 10.94
N ALA A 44 -1.10 1.11 11.71
CA ALA A 44 -1.09 0.94 13.16
C ALA A 44 -2.16 1.81 13.83
N ILE A 45 -2.27 3.07 13.42
CA ILE A 45 -3.31 3.99 13.88
C ILE A 45 -4.70 3.47 13.51
N ALA A 46 -4.91 3.08 12.24
CA ALA A 46 -6.18 2.52 11.80
C ALA A 46 -6.55 1.27 12.60
N ARG A 47 -5.59 0.36 12.85
CA ARG A 47 -5.79 -0.83 13.70
C ARG A 47 -6.10 -0.48 15.16
N ALA A 48 -5.52 0.59 15.70
CA ALA A 48 -5.80 1.05 17.05
C ALA A 48 -7.18 1.72 17.17
N CYS A 49 -7.58 2.50 16.15
CA CYS A 49 -8.88 3.16 16.08
C CYS A 49 -10.02 2.17 15.80
N ILE A 50 -9.77 1.12 15.01
CA ILE A 50 -10.71 0.01 14.84
C ILE A 50 -10.65 -0.84 16.11
N SER A 51 -11.49 -0.48 17.08
CA SER A 51 -11.73 -1.23 18.32
C SER A 51 -11.86 -2.74 18.07
N LYS A 52 -11.40 -3.57 19.03
CA LYS A 52 -11.76 -5.02 19.12
C LYS A 52 -13.27 -5.28 19.00
N GLY A 53 -14.11 -4.28 19.22
CA GLY A 53 -15.56 -4.33 19.04
C GLY A 53 -16.04 -4.36 17.59
N TYR A 54 -15.27 -3.87 16.61
CA TYR A 54 -15.68 -3.85 15.19
C TYR A 54 -15.41 -5.18 14.47
N THR A 55 -14.55 -6.04 15.05
CA THR A 55 -14.22 -7.39 14.54
C THR A 55 -14.82 -8.51 15.38
N ARG A 56 -15.87 -8.21 16.18
CA ARG A 56 -16.54 -9.21 17.01
C ARG A 56 -17.24 -10.23 16.09
N GLY A 57 -16.58 -11.36 15.85
CA GLY A 57 -17.10 -12.50 15.07
C GLY A 57 -16.40 -12.77 13.73
N TRP A 58 -15.42 -11.97 13.31
CA TRP A 58 -14.68 -12.28 12.08
C TRP A 58 -13.35 -12.98 12.40
N GLN A 59 -13.29 -14.28 12.08
CA GLN A 59 -12.09 -15.10 12.19
C GLN A 59 -11.87 -15.79 10.83
N PRO A 60 -10.84 -15.38 10.05
CA PRO A 60 -10.61 -15.98 8.74
C PRO A 60 -10.12 -17.41 8.95
N GLY A 61 -11.00 -18.38 8.72
CA GLY A 61 -10.72 -19.82 8.85
C GLY A 61 -11.46 -20.57 9.97
N GLY A 62 -12.35 -19.93 10.72
CA GLY A 62 -13.15 -20.60 11.74
C GLY A 62 -14.41 -21.24 11.15
N ALA A 63 -14.42 -22.57 10.99
CA ALA A 63 -15.62 -23.33 10.72
C ALA A 63 -16.65 -23.08 11.84
N PHE A 64 -17.82 -22.54 11.48
CA PHE A 64 -18.98 -22.53 12.37
C PHE A 64 -19.49 -23.97 12.49
N GLY A 65 -19.17 -24.63 13.61
CA GLY A 65 -19.71 -25.93 13.99
C GLY A 65 -20.03 -25.92 15.48
N GLY A 66 -21.33 -25.92 15.79
CA GLY A 66 -21.91 -25.90 17.13
C GLY A 66 -23.40 -25.66 17.04
#